data_AF-A0A0N4XQW4-F1
#
_entry.id   AF-A0A0N4XQW4-F1
#
_cell.length_a   1.000
_cell.length_b   1.000
_cell.length_c   1.000
_cell.angle_alpha   90.00
_cell.angle_beta   90.00
_cell.angle_gamma   90.00
#
_symmetry.space_group_name_H-M   'P 1'
#
loop_
_entity.id
_entity.type
_entity.pdbx_description
1 polymer ?
#
loop_
_entity_poly.entity_id
_entity_poly.type
_entity_poly.pdbx_seq_one_letter_code
_entity_poly.pdbx_strand_id
1 'polypeptide(L)'
;MRFLPYPLDKMALSFNAVDDWFESVFHSPIDRNVTYSDRRLESFANMIYYKSLQIGCSIGTCTKGDLQQAVVCVYSSRSFRQFVYHSYALSDVKQR
;
A
#
# COMPACT_ATOMS: atom_id res chain seq x y z
N MET A 1 5.16 -14.73 -9.64
CA MET A 1 4.63 -15.53 -8.52
C MET A 1 5.80 -16.16 -7.77
N ARG A 2 6.16 -15.63 -6.60
CA ARG A 2 7.12 -16.28 -5.69
C ARG A 2 6.38 -17.37 -4.92
N PHE A 3 6.76 -18.63 -5.12
CA PHE A 3 6.31 -19.73 -4.26
C PHE A 3 7.10 -19.64 -2.95
N LEU A 4 6.47 -19.08 -1.91
CA LEU A 4 7.06 -19.00 -0.57
C LEU A 4 6.70 -20.29 0.20
N PRO A 5 7.66 -20.91 0.91
CA PRO A 5 7.36 -22.07 1.75
C PRO A 5 6.43 -21.64 2.90
N TYR A 6 5.32 -22.37 3.07
CA TYR A 6 4.30 -22.13 4.09
C TYR A 6 4.56 -22.94 5.39
N PRO A 7 4.16 -22.43 6.58
CA PRO A 7 3.74 -21.05 6.88
C PRO A 7 4.93 -20.12 7.16
N LEU A 8 4.86 -18.89 6.68
CA LEU A 8 5.84 -17.86 6.99
C LEU A 8 5.68 -17.38 8.43
N ASP A 9 6.79 -16.94 9.04
CA ASP A 9 6.71 -16.20 10.29
C ASP A 9 5.97 -14.87 10.10
N LYS A 10 5.36 -14.37 11.19
CA LYS A 10 4.51 -13.18 11.15
C LYS A 10 5.25 -11.93 10.65
N MET A 11 6.54 -11.82 10.93
CA MET A 11 7.35 -10.67 10.53
C MET A 11 7.63 -10.71 9.03
N ALA A 12 8.09 -11.84 8.50
CA ALA A 12 8.29 -12.02 7.06
C ALA A 12 6.99 -11.85 6.26
N LEU A 13 5.88 -12.38 6.77
CA LEU A 13 4.58 -12.22 6.12
C LEU A 13 4.15 -10.74 6.06
N SER A 14 4.42 -9.97 7.12
CA SER A 14 4.10 -8.53 7.15
C SER A 14 4.92 -7.75 6.13
N PHE A 15 6.23 -7.99 6.04
CA PHE A 15 7.07 -7.33 5.05
C PHE A 15 6.66 -7.69 3.62
N ASN A 16 6.42 -8.98 3.36
CA ASN A 16 5.97 -9.42 2.03
C ASN A 16 4.63 -8.77 1.64
N ALA A 17 3.70 -8.62 2.58
CA ALA A 17 2.42 -7.95 2.30
C ALA A 17 2.61 -6.47 1.96
N VAL A 18 3.46 -5.75 2.70
CA VAL A 18 3.76 -4.34 2.42
C VAL A 18 4.45 -4.17 1.07
N ASP A 19 5.41 -5.04 0.74
CA ASP A 19 6.09 -5.04 -0.55
C ASP A 19 5.11 -5.30 -1.72
N ASP A 20 4.25 -6.31 -1.59
CA ASP A 20 3.22 -6.63 -2.60
C ASP A 20 2.23 -5.48 -2.83
N TRP A 21 1.78 -4.83 -1.75
CA TRP A 21 0.93 -3.64 -1.86
C TRP A 21 1.64 -2.47 -2.53
N PHE A 22 2.94 -2.32 -2.31
CA PHE A 22 3.76 -1.27 -2.92
C PHE A 22 3.91 -1.49 -4.42
N GLU A 23 4.06 -2.74 -4.87
CA GLU A 23 4.28 -3.07 -6.28
C GLU A 23 3.14 -2.59 -7.21
N SER A 24 1.93 -2.34 -6.69
CA SER A 24 0.81 -1.85 -7.50
C SER A 24 1.12 -0.57 -8.29
N VAL A 25 2.03 0.28 -7.82
CA VAL A 25 2.47 1.50 -8.54
C VAL A 25 3.22 1.21 -9.84
N PHE A 26 3.91 0.07 -9.94
CA PHE A 26 4.65 -0.30 -11.16
C PHE A 26 3.73 -0.78 -12.27
N HIS A 27 2.54 -1.28 -11.92
CA HIS A 27 1.54 -1.77 -12.87
C HIS A 27 0.51 -0.70 -13.25
N SER A 28 0.38 0.36 -12.46
CA SER A 28 -0.59 1.44 -12.68
C SER A 28 0.01 2.75 -12.17
N PRO A 29 0.60 3.59 -13.04
CA PRO A 29 1.20 4.84 -12.59
C PRO A 29 0.13 5.80 -12.04
N ILE A 30 0.49 6.52 -10.98
CA ILE A 30 -0.33 7.61 -10.45
C ILE A 30 -0.34 8.78 -11.45
N ASP A 31 -1.47 9.49 -11.54
CA ASP A 31 -1.58 10.67 -12.38
C ASP A 31 -0.68 11.83 -11.93
N ARG A 32 -0.50 12.84 -12.79
CA ARG A 32 0.35 14.00 -12.47
C ARG A 32 -0.16 14.82 -11.29
N ASN A 33 -1.45 14.70 -10.99
CA ASN A 33 -2.10 15.38 -9.87
C ASN A 33 -2.04 14.54 -8.60
N VAL A 34 -1.25 13.46 -8.57
CA VAL A 34 -1.09 12.60 -7.39
C VAL A 34 -2.45 12.14 -6.83
N THR A 35 -3.44 11.97 -7.71
CA THR A 35 -4.80 11.62 -7.33
C THR A 35 -5.03 10.15 -7.53
N TYR A 36 -5.59 9.52 -6.51
CA TYR A 36 -5.97 8.12 -6.56
C TYR A 36 -7.42 7.96 -7.03
N SER A 37 -7.62 7.43 -8.24
CA SER A 37 -8.93 7.12 -8.80
C SER A 37 -9.08 5.68 -9.30
N ASP A 38 -7.97 5.00 -9.61
CA ASP A 38 -7.95 3.62 -10.10
C ASP A 38 -7.84 2.64 -8.94
N ARG A 39 -8.85 1.78 -8.73
CA ARG A 39 -8.90 0.80 -7.63
C ARG A 39 -7.70 -0.15 -7.57
N ARG A 40 -6.97 -0.36 -8.67
CA ARG A 40 -5.76 -1.19 -8.67
C ARG A 40 -4.64 -0.62 -7.80
N LEU A 41 -4.69 0.69 -7.52
CA LEU A 41 -3.72 1.38 -6.67
C LEU A 41 -4.17 1.50 -5.21
N GLU A 42 -5.30 0.89 -4.82
CA GLU A 42 -5.90 1.13 -3.50
C GLU A 42 -4.94 0.86 -2.35
N SER A 43 -4.25 -0.28 -2.40
CA SER A 43 -3.29 -0.69 -1.38
C SER A 43 -2.14 0.30 -1.27
N PHE A 44 -1.54 0.69 -2.41
CA PHE A 44 -0.49 1.70 -2.43
C PHE A 44 -0.97 3.07 -1.97
N ALA A 45 -2.09 3.56 -2.51
CA ALA A 45 -2.63 4.87 -2.17
C ALA A 45 -2.96 5.01 -0.69
N ASN A 46 -3.45 3.96 -0.03
CA ASN A 46 -3.69 3.96 1.41
C ASN A 46 -2.39 4.01 2.23
N MET A 47 -1.30 3.35 1.78
CA MET A 47 0.00 3.39 2.45
C MET A 47 0.63 4.79 2.46
N ILE A 48 0.56 5.50 1.33
CA ILE A 48 1.23 6.79 1.15
C ILE A 48 0.32 8.00 1.40
N TYR A 49 -0.89 7.78 1.94
CA TYR A 49 -1.86 8.86 2.13
C TYR A 49 -1.49 9.79 3.29
N TYR A 50 -1.12 11.03 2.98
CA TYR A 50 -0.57 11.98 3.96
C TYR A 50 -1.49 12.32 5.14
N LYS A 51 -2.82 12.14 5.00
CA LYS A 51 -3.77 12.39 6.11
C LYS A 51 -3.91 11.19 7.05
N SER A 52 -3.43 10.01 6.67
CA SER A 52 -3.47 8.85 7.55
C SER A 52 -2.23 8.77 8.43
N LEU A 53 -2.37 9.22 9.68
CA LEU A 53 -1.27 9.21 10.66
C LEU A 53 -1.27 8.00 11.58
N GLN A 54 -2.30 7.16 11.51
CA GLN A 54 -2.41 5.94 12.31
C GLN A 54 -2.68 4.74 11.41
N ILE A 55 -2.02 3.63 11.73
CA ILE A 55 -2.13 2.33 11.07
C ILE A 55 -2.32 1.25 12.13
N GLY A 56 -3.21 0.30 11.86
CA GLY A 56 -3.38 -0.90 12.67
C GLY A 56 -3.38 -2.13 11.77
N CYS A 57 -2.54 -3.12 12.07
CA CYS A 57 -2.42 -4.34 11.28
C CYS A 57 -2.74 -5.59 12.12
N SER A 58 -3.28 -6.61 11.47
CA SER A 58 -3.54 -7.92 12.07
C SER A 58 -3.15 -9.02 11.09
N ILE A 59 -2.67 -10.13 11.66
CA ILE A 59 -2.24 -11.32 10.92
C ILE A 59 -3.06 -12.49 11.40
N GLY A 60 -3.79 -13.11 10.47
CA GLY A 60 -4.62 -14.27 10.72
C GLY A 60 -4.14 -15.50 9.95
N THR A 61 -4.37 -16.67 10.52
CA THR A 61 -4.27 -17.95 9.81
C THR A 61 -5.67 -18.35 9.35
N CYS A 62 -5.78 -18.79 8.10
CA CYS A 62 -7.05 -19.21 7.51
C CYS A 62 -7.10 -20.75 7.48
N THR A 63 -8.24 -21.32 7.89
CA THR A 63 -8.44 -22.79 7.94
C THR A 63 -9.13 -23.34 6.68
N LYS A 64 -9.50 -22.49 5.73
CA LYS A 64 -10.28 -22.85 4.54
C LYS A 64 -9.80 -22.07 3.32
N GLY A 65 -9.60 -22.77 2.20
CA GLY A 65 -9.13 -22.21 0.93
C GLY A 65 -7.62 -22.34 0.74
N ASP A 66 -7.13 -21.83 -0.39
CA ASP A 66 -5.71 -21.92 -0.77
C ASP A 66 -4.81 -20.91 -0.01
N LEU A 67 -5.42 -19.93 0.64
CA LEU A 67 -4.73 -18.95 1.48
C LEU A 67 -4.61 -19.51 2.90
N GLN A 68 -3.39 -19.75 3.39
CA GLN A 68 -3.18 -20.22 4.76
C GLN A 68 -2.93 -19.09 5.76
N GLN A 69 -2.52 -17.91 5.29
CA GLN A 69 -2.27 -16.74 6.12
C GLN A 69 -2.74 -15.46 5.40
N ALA A 70 -3.22 -14.49 6.17
CA ALA A 70 -3.67 -13.20 5.66
C ALA A 70 -3.13 -12.07 6.54
N VAL A 71 -2.74 -10.96 5.90
CA VAL A 71 -2.38 -9.71 6.55
C VAL A 71 -3.41 -8.67 6.18
N VAL A 72 -3.92 -7.96 7.18
CA VAL A 72 -4.86 -6.84 6.98
C VAL A 72 -4.29 -5.64 7.72
N CYS A 73 -4.17 -4.51 7.02
CA CYS A 73 -3.84 -3.23 7.62
C CYS A 73 -4.97 -2.22 7.34
N VAL A 74 -5.33 -1.47 8.37
CA VAL A 74 -6.34 -0.42 8.32
C VAL A 74 -5.69 0.92 8.65
N TYR A 75 -6.05 1.93 7.88
CA TYR A 75 -5.54 3.28 7.96
C TYR A 75 -6.61 4.21 8.51
N SER A 76 -6.20 5.18 9.32
CA SER A 76 -7.12 6.15 9.97
C SER A 76 -7.91 7.04 9.02
N SER A 77 -7.52 7.12 7.74
CA SER A 77 -8.20 7.95 6.75
C SER A 77 -8.16 7.30 5.37
N ARG A 78 -9.14 7.64 4.52
CA ARG A 78 -9.33 7.04 3.19
C ARG A 78 -8.86 7.99 2.08
N SER A 79 -8.05 7.47 1.16
CA SER A 79 -7.41 8.20 0.07
C SER A 79 -8.26 8.39 -1.20
N PHE A 80 -9.42 7.74 -1.29
CA PHE A 80 -10.22 7.68 -2.54
C PHE A 80 -10.60 9.06 -3.07
N ARG A 81 -10.23 9.33 -4.34
CA ARG A 81 -10.45 10.60 -5.06
C ARG A 81 -9.85 11.82 -4.35
N GLN A 82 -8.75 11.61 -3.62
CA GLN A 82 -8.00 12.68 -2.99
C GLN A 82 -6.54 12.64 -3.45
N PHE A 83 -5.86 13.78 -3.28
CA PHE A 83 -4.41 13.86 -3.36
C PHE A 83 -3.79 12.93 -2.33
N VAL A 84 -2.93 12.03 -2.79
CA VAL A 84 -2.33 11.00 -1.93
C VAL A 84 -1.17 11.60 -1.12
N TYR A 85 -0.35 12.47 -1.72
CA TYR A 85 0.66 13.28 -1.04
C TYR A 85 0.82 14.63 -1.74
N HIS A 86 1.44 15.59 -1.05
CA HIS A 86 1.86 16.84 -1.70
C HIS A 86 3.08 16.58 -2.57
N SER A 87 2.91 16.61 -3.89
CA SER A 87 4.03 16.76 -4.82
C SER A 87 4.46 18.22 -4.80
N TYR A 88 5.61 18.51 -4.19
CA TYR A 88 6.33 19.73 -4.48
C TYR A 88 6.84 19.57 -5.91
N ALA A 89 6.41 20.42 -6.84
CA ALA A 89 6.98 20.39 -8.17
C ALA A 89 8.47 20.77 -8.03
N LEU A 90 9.37 19.96 -8.59
CA LEU A 90 10.81 20.29 -8.64
C LEU A 90 11.09 21.64 -9.33
N SER A 91 10.11 22.23 -10.01
CA SER A 91 10.15 23.60 -10.54
C SER A 91 10.13 24.70 -9.48
N ASP A 92 9.76 24.41 -8.23
CA ASP A 92 9.78 25.38 -7.12
C ASP A 92 11.14 25.44 -6.40
N VAL A 93 12.04 24.50 -6.67
CA VAL A 93 13.45 24.58 -6.27
C VAL A 93 14.17 25.46 -7.29
N LYS A 94 13.87 26.77 -7.24
CA LYS A 94 14.71 27.78 -7.90
C LYS A 94 16.08 27.69 -7.24
N GLN A 95 17.05 27.09 -7.95
CA GLN A 95 18.47 27.06 -7.59
C GLN A 95 18.85 28.45 -7.08
N ARG A 96 19.21 28.52 -5.80
CA ARG A 96 19.69 29.74 -5.14
C ARG A 96 21.18 29.62 -4.93
#